data_AF-A0A931UY56-F1
#
_entry.id   AF-A0A931UY56-F1
#
_cell.length_a   1.000
_cell.length_b   1.000
_cell.length_c   1.000
_cell.angle_alpha   90.00
_cell.angle_beta   90.00
_cell.angle_gamma   90.00
#
_symmetry.space_group_name_H-M   'P 1'
#
loop_
_entity.id
_entity.type
_entity.pdbx_description
1 polymer ?
#
loop_
_entity_poly.entity_id
_entity_poly.type
_entity_poly.pdbx_seq_one_letter_code
_entity_poly.pdbx_strand_id
1 'polypeptide(L)'
;MRTFSFLLASAAALVLGCSAATDVGDEDGEVDTESSEGAASISSTSTYFSVRVDVRRCMFPMCGGFWVKRVNKANTKCFDGRYAKECYVAEMDWSAAGLTSEDVADRGAIVVRGTIGSLEYGTQGTWGVFKPTEVWSAASGSTPSGSFYRVEYNGIMCVRAPCFDKTADKLNSTISRSLSDLDGALGEKAGSAVHLETILAAGTVHNTSNGGRALSTTEFWTRVAHKPVDPSACLVDSDCTMTAYNKPVTSEADCYCAICPTTAMNIASADYFQKTWETHCSAVPLMCPKIMCVMPPAYGCVEGKCSVKPL
;
A
#
# COMPACT_ATOMS: atom_id res chain seq x y z
N MET A 1 -27.27 -44.42 -46.43
CA MET A 1 -25.85 -44.02 -46.55
C MET A 1 -25.16 -44.37 -45.23
N ARG A 2 -24.09 -45.19 -45.23
CA ARG A 2 -22.66 -44.78 -45.33
C ARG A 2 -22.28 -43.74 -44.26
N THR A 3 -21.23 -43.83 -43.42
CA THR A 3 -20.13 -44.78 -43.11
C THR A 3 -19.44 -44.21 -41.83
N PHE A 4 -18.67 -44.90 -40.98
CA PHE A 4 -18.05 -46.24 -40.95
C PHE A 4 -17.72 -46.64 -39.48
N SER A 5 -17.17 -47.84 -39.25
CA SER A 5 -16.49 -48.24 -37.98
C SER A 5 -15.12 -48.85 -38.29
N PHE A 6 -14.08 -48.49 -37.53
CA PHE A 6 -12.82 -49.25 -37.35
C PHE A 6 -12.23 -48.78 -36.00
N LEU A 7 -12.03 -49.56 -34.92
CA LEU A 7 -11.21 -50.78 -34.72
C LEU A 7 -9.74 -50.62 -35.11
N LEU A 8 -8.84 -50.53 -34.10
CA LEU A 8 -7.84 -51.58 -33.82
C LEU A 8 -7.02 -51.28 -32.55
N ALA A 9 -6.59 -52.35 -31.88
CA ALA A 9 -5.64 -52.33 -30.76
C ALA A 9 -4.31 -52.94 -31.20
N SER A 10 -3.21 -52.61 -30.52
CA SER A 10 -2.08 -53.53 -30.26
C SER A 10 -1.08 -52.94 -29.28
N ALA A 11 -0.44 -53.81 -28.52
CA ALA A 11 0.68 -53.51 -27.62
C ALA A 11 2.00 -54.00 -28.22
N ALA A 12 3.12 -53.38 -27.85
CA ALA A 12 4.43 -54.02 -27.77
C ALA A 12 5.40 -53.12 -26.98
N ALA A 13 6.23 -53.72 -26.13
CA ALA A 13 7.38 -53.07 -25.51
C ALA A 13 8.67 -53.47 -26.25
N LEU A 14 9.65 -52.58 -26.31
CA LEU A 14 11.04 -52.88 -26.65
C LEU A 14 11.97 -51.95 -25.86
N VAL A 15 13.17 -52.44 -25.54
CA VAL A 15 14.14 -51.85 -24.62
C VAL A 15 15.50 -51.72 -25.32
N LEU A 16 16.37 -50.85 -24.78
CA LEU A 16 17.77 -50.55 -25.14
C LEU A 16 18.01 -49.50 -26.25
N GLY A 17 18.90 -48.56 -25.94
CA GLY A 17 19.40 -47.52 -26.85
C GLY A 17 20.10 -46.39 -26.08
N CYS A 18 21.31 -46.65 -25.57
CA CYS A 18 22.10 -45.63 -24.89
C CYS A 18 22.77 -44.70 -25.91
N SER A 19 22.53 -43.40 -25.80
CA SER A 19 23.24 -42.36 -26.56
C SER A 19 23.48 -41.17 -25.64
N ALA A 20 24.75 -40.83 -25.40
CA ALA A 20 25.11 -39.69 -24.58
C ALA A 20 24.77 -38.38 -25.31
N ALA A 21 23.90 -37.58 -24.72
CA ALA A 21 23.77 -36.16 -25.00
C ALA A 21 24.14 -35.41 -23.72
N THR A 22 25.08 -34.49 -23.81
CA THR A 22 25.45 -33.59 -22.71
C THR A 22 24.34 -32.58 -22.50
N ASP A 23 23.54 -32.78 -21.46
CA ASP A 23 22.58 -31.80 -21.00
C ASP A 23 23.26 -30.86 -19.98
N VAL A 24 23.36 -29.59 -20.33
CA VAL A 24 23.79 -28.52 -19.41
C VAL A 24 22.52 -27.77 -19.04
N GLY A 25 21.78 -28.33 -18.09
CA GLY A 25 20.66 -27.66 -17.45
C GLY A 25 21.19 -26.75 -16.34
N ASP A 26 21.13 -25.44 -16.57
CA ASP A 26 21.23 -24.47 -15.48
C ASP A 26 19.97 -24.58 -14.60
N GLU A 27 20.14 -25.10 -13.38
CA GLU A 27 19.11 -25.17 -12.33
C GLU A 27 19.40 -24.14 -11.21
N ASP A 28 19.27 -22.85 -11.50
CA ASP A 28 19.31 -21.78 -10.49
C ASP A 28 18.01 -21.67 -9.67
N GLY A 29 17.68 -22.78 -8.99
CA GLY A 29 16.67 -22.86 -7.95
C GLY A 29 17.20 -22.37 -6.59
N GLU A 30 17.15 -21.06 -6.33
CA GLU A 30 17.62 -20.50 -5.05
C GLU A 30 16.70 -20.91 -3.88
N VAL A 31 17.18 -21.84 -3.06
CA VAL A 31 16.51 -22.34 -1.85
C VAL A 31 16.82 -21.40 -0.67
N ASP A 32 15.93 -20.43 -0.44
CA ASP A 32 15.94 -19.54 0.73
C ASP A 32 15.89 -20.35 2.05
N THR A 33 17.06 -20.64 2.64
CA THR A 33 17.18 -21.27 3.96
C THR A 33 17.21 -20.20 5.05
N GLU A 34 16.05 -19.86 5.61
CA GLU A 34 15.94 -18.90 6.72
C GLU A 34 16.60 -19.48 8.00
N SER A 35 17.78 -18.97 8.37
CA SER A 35 18.35 -19.09 9.72
C SER A 35 18.25 -17.75 10.45
N SER A 36 17.71 -17.77 11.67
CA SER A 36 17.51 -16.57 12.48
C SER A 36 18.78 -16.18 13.26
N GLU A 37 19.14 -14.90 13.27
CA GLU A 37 19.26 -14.10 14.51
C GLU A 37 19.62 -12.62 14.25
N GLY A 38 18.92 -11.71 14.94
CA GLY A 38 19.49 -10.47 15.49
C GLY A 38 19.78 -9.24 14.61
N ALA A 39 18.76 -8.42 14.33
CA ALA A 39 18.79 -6.96 14.57
C ALA A 39 17.38 -6.33 14.39
N ALA A 40 17.03 -5.35 15.22
CA ALA A 40 15.76 -4.61 15.16
C ALA A 40 15.77 -3.56 14.02
N SER A 41 14.64 -3.10 13.46
CA SER A 41 13.27 -3.15 13.98
C SER A 41 12.19 -3.25 12.88
N ILE A 42 11.35 -4.28 12.94
CA ILE A 42 9.94 -4.17 12.50
C ILE A 42 9.10 -4.53 13.73
N SER A 43 8.48 -3.52 14.34
CA SER A 43 7.66 -3.71 15.52
C SER A 43 6.50 -4.68 15.24
N SER A 44 6.34 -5.65 16.13
CA SER A 44 5.46 -6.80 15.96
C SER A 44 3.98 -6.44 15.88
N THR A 45 3.32 -6.80 14.77
CA THR A 45 2.00 -7.50 14.69
C THR A 45 1.41 -7.48 13.28
N SER A 46 1.54 -6.37 12.55
CA SER A 46 0.79 -6.13 11.31
C SER A 46 1.52 -6.61 10.06
N THR A 47 0.80 -7.36 9.22
CA THR A 47 1.30 -8.01 7.98
C THR A 47 0.69 -7.32 6.75
N TYR A 48 1.35 -7.39 5.59
CA TYR A 48 0.82 -6.86 4.32
C TYR A 48 0.03 -7.91 3.53
N PHE A 49 -1.10 -7.50 2.95
CA PHE A 49 -2.02 -8.35 2.20
C PHE A 49 -2.50 -7.64 0.92
N SER A 50 -2.63 -8.38 -0.18
CA SER A 50 -3.42 -7.97 -1.35
C SER A 50 -4.88 -8.34 -1.12
N VAL A 51 -5.81 -7.48 -1.52
CA VAL A 51 -7.25 -7.69 -1.32
C VAL A 51 -7.98 -7.64 -2.67
N ARG A 52 -9.00 -8.51 -2.83
CA ARG A 52 -10.02 -8.39 -3.88
C ARG A 52 -11.41 -8.59 -3.30
N VAL A 53 -12.41 -7.96 -3.93
CA VAL A 53 -13.83 -8.14 -3.57
C VAL A 53 -14.30 -9.56 -3.93
N ASP A 54 -15.20 -10.11 -3.12
CA ASP A 54 -15.84 -11.40 -3.37
C ASP A 54 -17.14 -11.24 -4.19
N VAL A 55 -17.04 -11.39 -5.51
CA VAL A 55 -18.17 -11.21 -6.45
C VAL A 55 -19.19 -12.36 -6.48
N ARG A 56 -19.12 -13.32 -5.54
CA ARG A 56 -20.05 -14.46 -5.45
C ARG A 56 -21.44 -13.99 -4.99
N ARG A 57 -22.49 -14.45 -5.69
CA ARG A 57 -23.89 -14.11 -5.40
C ARG A 57 -24.54 -15.12 -4.46
N CYS A 58 -24.46 -14.86 -3.15
CA CYS A 58 -25.10 -15.65 -2.11
C CYS A 58 -25.30 -14.82 -0.83
N MET A 59 -26.00 -15.38 0.16
CA MET A 59 -26.39 -14.68 1.39
C MET A 59 -25.17 -14.27 2.23
N PHE A 60 -25.06 -12.97 2.53
CA PHE A 60 -24.11 -12.42 3.50
C PHE A 60 -24.33 -13.05 4.90
N PRO A 61 -23.28 -13.34 5.69
CA PRO A 61 -21.86 -13.05 5.49
C PRO A 61 -21.07 -14.19 4.80
N MET A 62 -21.70 -15.11 4.07
CA MET A 62 -20.97 -16.18 3.38
C MET A 62 -20.27 -15.71 2.09
N CYS A 63 -20.75 -14.59 1.53
CA CYS A 63 -20.43 -14.06 0.21
C CYS A 63 -20.55 -12.52 0.19
N GLY A 64 -19.95 -11.86 -0.79
CA GLY A 64 -20.00 -10.40 -0.93
C GLY A 64 -19.01 -9.62 -0.06
N GLY A 65 -18.13 -10.33 0.65
CA GLY A 65 -17.04 -9.77 1.44
C GLY A 65 -15.76 -9.61 0.62
N PHE A 66 -14.62 -10.01 1.18
CA PHE A 66 -13.32 -9.86 0.56
C PHE A 66 -12.46 -11.12 0.69
N TRP A 67 -11.56 -11.29 -0.27
CA TRP A 67 -10.49 -12.28 -0.22
C TRP A 67 -9.16 -11.57 0.04
N VAL A 68 -8.51 -11.92 1.15
CA VAL A 68 -7.22 -11.36 1.57
C VAL A 68 -6.12 -12.40 1.41
N LYS A 69 -5.02 -12.02 0.76
CA LYS A 69 -3.84 -12.87 0.54
C LYS A 69 -2.59 -12.18 1.06
N ARG A 70 -1.84 -12.84 1.93
CA ARG A 70 -0.53 -12.35 2.41
C ARG A 70 0.43 -12.20 1.23
N VAL A 71 0.92 -10.99 0.97
CA VAL A 71 1.87 -10.76 -0.14
C VAL A 71 3.20 -11.48 0.12
N ASN A 72 3.91 -11.84 -0.96
CA ASN A 72 5.20 -12.57 -0.93
C ASN A 72 5.21 -13.93 -0.17
N LYS A 73 4.06 -14.49 0.20
CA LYS A 73 3.98 -15.81 0.85
C LYS A 73 2.94 -16.68 0.13
N ALA A 74 3.18 -17.99 0.09
CA ALA A 74 2.30 -18.94 -0.59
C ALA A 74 0.95 -19.14 0.12
N ASN A 75 0.96 -19.02 1.45
CA ASN A 75 -0.20 -19.23 2.31
C ASN A 75 -0.41 -18.06 3.29
N THR A 76 -1.68 -17.89 3.67
CA THR A 76 -2.23 -16.89 4.59
C THR A 76 -2.89 -17.64 5.73
N LYS A 77 -2.65 -17.21 6.98
CA LYS A 77 -3.36 -17.76 8.16
C LYS A 77 -4.72 -17.06 8.29
N CYS A 78 -5.80 -17.83 8.27
CA CYS A 78 -7.17 -17.33 8.34
C CYS A 78 -7.65 -17.20 9.79
N PHE A 79 -8.84 -16.61 9.98
CA PHE A 79 -9.41 -16.37 11.32
C PHE A 79 -9.68 -17.66 12.10
N ASP A 80 -9.97 -18.76 11.41
CA ASP A 80 -10.14 -20.12 11.96
C ASP A 80 -8.81 -20.82 12.28
N GLY A 81 -7.68 -20.11 12.12
CA GLY A 81 -6.33 -20.62 12.35
C GLY A 81 -5.75 -21.48 11.23
N ARG A 82 -6.53 -21.83 10.19
CA ARG A 82 -6.05 -22.63 9.06
C ARG A 82 -5.18 -21.80 8.12
N TYR A 83 -4.35 -22.48 7.33
CA TYR A 83 -3.56 -21.86 6.27
C TYR A 83 -4.16 -22.16 4.90
N ALA A 84 -4.41 -21.12 4.10
CA ALA A 84 -4.95 -21.20 2.74
C ALA A 84 -4.23 -20.21 1.81
N LYS A 85 -4.36 -20.36 0.49
CA LYS A 85 -3.76 -19.41 -0.48
C LYS A 85 -4.25 -17.97 -0.28
N GLU A 86 -5.51 -17.83 0.09
CA GLU A 86 -6.21 -16.59 0.43
C GLU A 86 -7.28 -16.93 1.48
N CYS A 87 -7.64 -15.95 2.31
CA CYS A 87 -8.65 -16.09 3.36
C CYS A 87 -9.86 -15.23 3.03
N TYR A 88 -11.06 -15.78 3.22
CA TYR A 88 -12.28 -14.99 3.16
C TYR A 88 -12.47 -14.20 4.46
N VAL A 89 -12.85 -12.93 4.32
CA VAL A 89 -13.36 -12.09 5.40
C VAL A 89 -14.70 -11.52 4.97
N ALA A 90 -15.67 -11.50 5.87
CA ALA A 90 -17.00 -10.94 5.60
C ALA A 90 -16.93 -9.42 5.44
N GLU A 91 -16.04 -8.77 6.19
CA GLU A 91 -16.04 -7.32 6.40
C GLU A 91 -14.63 -6.75 6.55
N MET A 92 -14.51 -5.44 6.31
CA MET A 92 -13.31 -4.64 6.49
C MET A 92 -13.59 -3.53 7.51
N ASP A 93 -12.88 -3.56 8.64
CA ASP A 93 -13.00 -2.61 9.75
C ASP A 93 -11.98 -1.48 9.56
N TRP A 94 -12.33 -0.51 8.71
CA TRP A 94 -11.46 0.62 8.32
C TRP A 94 -11.12 1.60 9.45
N SER A 95 -11.72 1.45 10.63
CA SER A 95 -11.59 2.38 11.76
C SER A 95 -10.13 2.61 12.18
N ALA A 96 -9.32 1.55 12.21
CA ALA A 96 -7.91 1.62 12.59
C ALA A 96 -7.00 2.23 11.50
N ALA A 97 -7.50 2.41 10.27
CA ALA A 97 -6.85 3.19 9.22
C ALA A 97 -7.36 4.65 9.16
N GLY A 98 -8.40 4.98 9.92
CA GLY A 98 -9.07 6.29 9.88
C GLY A 98 -9.85 6.55 8.59
N LEU A 99 -10.24 5.49 7.87
CA LEU A 99 -10.91 5.57 6.55
C LEU A 99 -12.38 5.15 6.63
N THR A 100 -13.17 5.52 5.63
CA THR A 100 -14.53 4.99 5.42
C THR A 100 -14.58 4.02 4.23
N SER A 101 -15.73 3.38 4.00
CA SER A 101 -15.97 2.57 2.80
C SER A 101 -15.88 3.40 1.51
N GLU A 102 -16.29 4.66 1.57
CA GLU A 102 -16.37 5.58 0.44
C GLU A 102 -14.98 6.06 0.01
N ASP A 103 -14.02 6.15 0.95
CA ASP A 103 -12.62 6.35 0.59
C ASP A 103 -12.14 5.26 -0.36
N VAL A 104 -12.44 3.99 -0.09
CA VAL A 104 -11.80 2.85 -0.78
C VAL A 104 -12.60 2.28 -1.94
N ALA A 105 -13.88 2.64 -2.09
CA ALA A 105 -14.82 2.04 -3.05
C ALA A 105 -14.30 2.02 -4.51
N ASP A 106 -13.74 3.13 -4.98
CA ASP A 106 -13.28 3.27 -6.37
C ASP A 106 -11.78 2.94 -6.58
N ARG A 107 -11.06 2.55 -5.52
CA ARG A 107 -9.58 2.50 -5.50
C ARG A 107 -8.94 1.22 -6.06
N GLY A 108 -9.72 0.41 -6.78
CA GLY A 108 -9.23 -0.71 -7.59
C GLY A 108 -8.52 -1.83 -6.79
N ALA A 109 -7.42 -2.35 -7.33
CA ALA A 109 -6.62 -3.38 -6.67
C ALA A 109 -5.81 -2.77 -5.49
N ILE A 110 -6.21 -3.10 -4.27
CA ILE A 110 -5.64 -2.53 -3.05
C ILE A 110 -4.67 -3.49 -2.33
N VAL A 111 -3.62 -2.90 -1.75
CA VAL A 111 -2.75 -3.55 -0.77
C VAL A 111 -3.01 -2.91 0.58
N VAL A 112 -3.05 -3.72 1.64
CA VAL A 112 -3.35 -3.26 3.00
C VAL A 112 -2.34 -3.81 4.00
N ARG A 113 -2.01 -3.03 5.02
CA ARG A 113 -1.31 -3.51 6.21
C ARG A 113 -2.32 -3.70 7.32
N GLY A 114 -2.33 -4.83 8.01
CA GLY A 114 -3.30 -5.07 9.07
C GLY A 114 -3.25 -6.46 9.67
N THR A 115 -4.37 -6.87 10.24
CA THR A 115 -4.56 -8.18 10.87
C THR A 115 -5.92 -8.78 10.52
N ILE A 116 -5.97 -10.10 10.34
CA ILE A 116 -7.22 -10.87 10.28
C ILE A 116 -7.68 -11.13 11.72
N GLY A 117 -8.89 -10.70 12.06
CA GLY A 117 -9.58 -11.01 13.30
C GLY A 117 -10.90 -11.74 13.04
N SER A 118 -11.76 -11.77 14.06
CA SER A 118 -13.07 -12.42 14.03
C SER A 118 -14.20 -11.47 14.47
N LEU A 119 -15.40 -11.66 13.93
CA LEU A 119 -16.62 -10.93 14.26
C LEU A 119 -17.81 -11.90 14.33
N GLU A 120 -18.73 -11.71 15.28
CA GLU A 120 -19.92 -12.55 15.44
C GLU A 120 -21.13 -11.96 14.70
N TYR A 121 -21.78 -12.78 13.86
CA TYR A 121 -22.99 -12.43 13.12
C TYR A 121 -24.22 -13.15 13.71
N GLY A 122 -24.37 -13.09 15.04
CA GLY A 122 -25.49 -13.70 15.76
C GLY A 122 -25.67 -15.18 15.45
N THR A 123 -26.85 -15.57 14.96
CA THR A 123 -27.16 -16.96 14.60
C THR A 123 -26.37 -17.50 13.39
N GLN A 124 -25.69 -16.63 12.64
CA GLN A 124 -24.83 -17.03 11.51
C GLN A 124 -23.40 -17.38 11.96
N GLY A 125 -23.08 -17.24 13.25
CA GLY A 125 -21.80 -17.63 13.85
C GLY A 125 -20.67 -16.62 13.65
N THR A 126 -19.44 -17.06 13.90
CA THR A 126 -18.23 -16.22 13.84
C THR A 126 -17.59 -16.25 12.44
N TRP A 127 -17.30 -15.08 11.88
CA TRP A 127 -16.68 -14.90 10.57
C TRP A 127 -15.40 -14.07 10.67
N GLY A 128 -14.56 -14.14 9.64
CA GLY A 128 -13.35 -13.33 9.55
C GLY A 128 -13.68 -11.86 9.28
N VAL A 129 -13.01 -10.96 9.99
CA VAL A 129 -12.99 -9.51 9.70
C VAL A 129 -11.54 -9.09 9.48
N PHE A 130 -11.27 -8.24 8.50
CA PHE A 130 -9.94 -7.67 8.32
C PHE A 130 -9.86 -6.28 8.94
N LYS A 131 -8.81 -6.01 9.72
CA LYS A 131 -8.57 -4.73 10.39
C LYS A 131 -7.34 -4.05 9.79
N PRO A 132 -7.49 -3.24 8.73
CA PRO A 132 -6.39 -2.48 8.14
C PRO A 132 -5.98 -1.30 9.03
N THR A 133 -4.68 -1.01 9.01
CA THR A 133 -4.01 0.14 9.64
C THR A 133 -3.29 1.02 8.60
N GLU A 134 -3.04 0.46 7.41
CA GLU A 134 -2.65 1.21 6.22
C GLU A 134 -3.40 0.63 5.03
N VAL A 135 -3.80 1.50 4.11
CA VAL A 135 -4.41 1.14 2.82
C VAL A 135 -3.60 1.82 1.72
N TRP A 136 -3.40 1.10 0.63
CA TRP A 136 -2.53 1.49 -0.47
C TRP A 136 -3.27 1.28 -1.80
N SER A 137 -3.36 2.32 -2.62
CA SER A 137 -4.14 2.34 -3.87
C SER A 137 -3.23 2.19 -5.08
N ALA A 138 -3.59 1.32 -6.03
CA ALA A 138 -2.78 1.07 -7.22
C ALA A 138 -2.68 2.32 -8.11
N ALA A 139 -1.52 2.52 -8.73
CA ALA A 139 -1.26 3.65 -9.62
C ALA A 139 -1.81 3.44 -11.04
N SER A 140 -1.88 2.19 -11.53
CA SER A 140 -2.45 1.87 -12.84
C SER A 140 -3.61 0.86 -12.81
N GLY A 141 -3.74 0.07 -11.75
CA GLY A 141 -4.72 -1.02 -11.65
C GLY A 141 -4.33 -2.27 -12.44
N SER A 142 -3.07 -2.37 -12.88
CA SER A 142 -2.54 -3.51 -13.61
C SER A 142 -2.37 -4.72 -12.67
N THR A 143 -2.44 -5.94 -13.21
CA THR A 143 -2.09 -7.13 -12.44
C THR A 143 -0.59 -7.10 -12.11
N PRO A 144 -0.19 -6.99 -10.82
CA PRO A 144 1.21 -6.92 -10.45
C PRO A 144 1.92 -8.26 -10.64
N SER A 145 3.23 -8.24 -10.89
CA SER A 145 4.07 -9.42 -10.94
C SER A 145 5.41 -9.21 -10.21
N GLY A 146 6.13 -10.30 -9.95
CA GLY A 146 7.34 -10.27 -9.13
C GLY A 146 7.05 -10.22 -7.62
N SER A 147 8.01 -9.70 -6.85
CA SER A 147 7.89 -9.52 -5.40
C SER A 147 7.41 -8.11 -5.06
N PHE A 148 6.70 -7.97 -3.95
CA PHE A 148 6.24 -6.70 -3.40
C PHE A 148 7.27 -6.13 -2.42
N TYR A 149 7.54 -4.84 -2.49
CA TYR A 149 8.48 -4.12 -1.66
C TYR A 149 7.82 -2.87 -1.07
N ARG A 150 8.22 -2.48 0.14
CA ARG A 150 8.08 -1.11 0.66
C ARG A 150 9.32 -0.35 0.21
N VAL A 151 9.15 0.74 -0.53
CA VAL A 151 10.26 1.51 -1.08
C VAL A 151 10.24 2.92 -0.51
N GLU A 152 11.39 3.37 -0.02
CA GLU A 152 11.59 4.69 0.61
C GLU A 152 12.83 5.36 0.05
N TYR A 153 12.75 6.68 -0.16
CA TYR A 153 13.93 7.50 -0.41
C TYR A 153 14.73 7.65 0.89
N ASN A 154 16.03 7.36 0.85
CA ASN A 154 16.90 7.29 2.02
C ASN A 154 17.75 8.56 2.26
N GLY A 155 17.53 9.63 1.49
CA GLY A 155 18.22 10.91 1.65
C GLY A 155 19.58 11.02 0.97
N ILE A 156 20.09 9.96 0.33
CA ILE A 156 21.38 10.01 -0.35
C ILE A 156 21.26 10.85 -1.64
N MET A 157 22.19 11.79 -1.81
CA MET A 157 22.37 12.58 -3.04
C MET A 157 23.74 12.26 -3.64
N CYS A 158 23.76 11.76 -4.88
CA CYS A 158 25.01 11.37 -5.54
C CYS A 158 25.39 12.33 -6.67
N VAL A 159 26.69 12.61 -6.80
CA VAL A 159 27.26 13.41 -7.89
C VAL A 159 27.37 12.60 -9.20
N ARG A 160 27.35 11.25 -9.12
CA ARG A 160 27.45 10.34 -10.26
C ARG A 160 26.62 9.07 -10.01
N ALA A 161 26.02 8.53 -11.07
CA ALA A 161 25.30 7.26 -11.04
C ALA A 161 26.26 6.04 -11.01
N PRO A 162 25.83 4.87 -10.49
CA PRO A 162 24.51 4.59 -9.88
C PRO A 162 24.37 5.22 -8.49
N CYS A 163 23.19 5.76 -8.18
CA CYS A 163 22.93 6.40 -6.89
C CYS A 163 21.99 5.57 -6.04
N PHE A 164 22.49 4.90 -5.00
CA PHE A 164 21.72 3.98 -4.14
C PHE A 164 20.84 4.70 -3.11
N ASP A 165 19.98 5.58 -3.61
CA ASP A 165 19.17 6.53 -2.86
C ASP A 165 17.81 5.99 -2.39
N LYS A 166 17.52 4.73 -2.69
CA LYS A 166 16.26 4.06 -2.34
C LYS A 166 16.53 2.80 -1.53
N THR A 167 15.75 2.60 -0.47
CA THR A 167 15.72 1.35 0.31
C THR A 167 14.44 0.60 -0.03
N ALA A 168 14.56 -0.69 -0.36
CA ALA A 168 13.45 -1.56 -0.72
C ALA A 168 13.38 -2.77 0.23
N ASP A 169 12.41 -2.78 1.13
CA ASP A 169 12.15 -3.87 2.06
C ASP A 169 11.13 -4.83 1.46
N LYS A 170 11.50 -6.09 1.27
CA LYS A 170 10.61 -7.13 0.73
C LYS A 170 9.48 -7.38 1.72
N LEU A 171 8.24 -7.07 1.33
CA LEU A 171 7.09 -7.16 2.23
C LEU A 171 6.96 -8.57 2.82
N ASN A 172 6.64 -8.64 4.12
CA ASN A 172 6.51 -9.90 4.87
C ASN A 172 7.79 -10.77 4.91
N SER A 173 8.97 -10.14 4.80
CA SER A 173 10.30 -10.74 4.93
C SER A 173 11.22 -9.79 5.72
N THR A 174 12.42 -10.27 6.07
CA THR A 174 13.53 -9.48 6.63
C THR A 174 14.51 -8.98 5.56
N ILE A 175 14.31 -9.37 4.29
CA ILE A 175 15.19 -8.99 3.18
C ILE A 175 14.99 -7.51 2.83
N SER A 176 16.04 -6.71 3.03
CA SER A 176 16.14 -5.34 2.53
C SER A 176 17.20 -5.24 1.42
N ARG A 177 17.01 -4.32 0.47
CA ARG A 177 17.94 -4.04 -0.63
C ARG A 177 18.05 -2.54 -0.85
N SER A 178 19.26 -2.00 -0.93
CA SER A 178 19.47 -0.69 -1.58
C SER A 178 19.27 -0.83 -3.08
N LEU A 179 18.45 0.06 -3.65
CA LEU A 179 18.22 0.23 -5.08
C LEU A 179 18.81 1.55 -5.54
N SER A 180 19.31 1.56 -6.77
CA SER A 180 19.77 2.78 -7.43
C SER A 180 18.77 3.37 -8.42
N ASP A 181 17.70 2.64 -8.75
CA ASP A 181 16.68 3.07 -9.71
C ASP A 181 15.36 2.31 -9.55
N LEU A 182 14.28 2.88 -10.09
CA LEU A 182 13.00 2.22 -10.34
C LEU A 182 12.70 2.33 -11.83
N ASP A 183 12.72 1.21 -12.55
CA ASP A 183 12.58 1.16 -14.00
C ASP A 183 11.35 0.34 -14.42
N GLY A 184 11.29 -0.11 -15.67
CA GLY A 184 10.10 -0.76 -16.24
C GLY A 184 8.94 0.22 -16.54
N ALA A 185 7.77 -0.32 -16.86
CA ALA A 185 6.65 0.45 -17.43
C ALA A 185 6.08 1.55 -16.52
N LEU A 186 6.31 1.45 -15.20
CA LEU A 186 5.88 2.46 -14.21
C LEU A 186 7.07 3.07 -13.43
N GLY A 187 8.31 2.75 -13.83
CA GLY A 187 9.52 3.14 -13.11
C GLY A 187 9.64 4.64 -12.84
N GLU A 188 9.52 5.47 -13.89
CA GLU A 188 9.61 6.94 -13.77
C GLU A 188 8.54 7.53 -12.82
N LYS A 189 7.32 7.00 -12.86
CA LYS A 189 6.22 7.42 -11.98
C LYS A 189 6.44 6.97 -10.53
N ALA A 190 6.91 5.74 -10.33
CA ALA A 190 7.25 5.21 -9.01
C ALA A 190 8.47 5.94 -8.42
N GLY A 191 9.47 6.27 -9.25
CA GLY A 191 10.63 7.09 -8.92
C GLY A 191 10.22 8.48 -8.44
N SER A 192 9.34 9.14 -9.19
CA SER A 192 8.76 10.43 -8.79
C SER A 192 7.99 10.34 -7.48
N ALA A 193 7.18 9.29 -7.30
CA ALA A 193 6.38 9.09 -6.10
C ALA A 193 7.23 8.79 -4.85
N VAL A 194 8.29 7.98 -4.96
CA VAL A 194 9.13 7.58 -3.81
C VAL A 194 9.96 8.73 -3.23
N HIS A 195 10.22 9.78 -4.03
CA HIS A 195 10.82 11.02 -3.53
C HIS A 195 9.85 11.91 -2.74
N LEU A 196 8.52 11.70 -2.86
CA LEU A 196 7.49 12.46 -2.14
C LEU A 196 7.00 11.73 -0.89
N GLU A 197 6.88 10.40 -0.95
CA GLU A 197 6.49 9.56 0.19
C GLU A 197 6.95 8.11 0.03
N THR A 198 6.91 7.33 1.12
CA THR A 198 6.98 5.87 1.06
C THR A 198 5.94 5.34 0.08
N ILE A 199 6.35 4.44 -0.83
CA ILE A 199 5.45 3.70 -1.71
C ILE A 199 5.53 2.21 -1.43
N LEU A 200 4.53 1.46 -1.91
CA LEU A 200 4.71 0.03 -2.19
C LEU A 200 4.95 -0.16 -3.69
N ALA A 201 5.80 -1.11 -4.08
CA ALA A 201 6.07 -1.42 -5.48
C ALA A 201 6.14 -2.94 -5.70
N ALA A 202 5.67 -3.43 -6.85
CA ALA A 202 5.75 -4.83 -7.24
C ALA A 202 6.60 -5.00 -8.50
N GLY A 203 7.59 -5.87 -8.46
CA GLY A 203 8.46 -6.11 -9.59
C GLY A 203 9.61 -7.08 -9.33
N THR A 204 10.56 -7.08 -10.27
CA THR A 204 11.77 -7.90 -10.21
C THR A 204 12.99 -7.02 -10.05
N VAL A 205 13.78 -7.29 -9.01
CA VAL A 205 15.05 -6.61 -8.76
C VAL A 205 16.12 -7.23 -9.65
N HIS A 206 16.91 -6.40 -10.33
CA HIS A 206 18.01 -6.85 -11.19
C HIS A 206 19.20 -5.89 -11.11
N ASN A 207 20.38 -6.34 -11.54
CA ASN A 207 21.58 -5.49 -11.62
C ASN A 207 21.62 -4.77 -12.98
N THR A 208 21.99 -3.49 -13.00
CA THR A 208 22.07 -2.67 -14.21
C THR A 208 23.49 -2.65 -14.78
N SER A 209 23.63 -2.33 -16.08
CA SER A 209 24.94 -2.35 -16.78
C SER A 209 25.99 -1.37 -16.24
N ASN A 210 25.56 -0.34 -15.50
CA ASN A 210 26.44 0.60 -14.78
C ASN A 210 26.83 0.15 -13.36
N GLY A 211 26.55 -1.10 -12.98
CA GLY A 211 26.81 -1.65 -11.64
C GLY A 211 25.79 -1.23 -10.58
N GLY A 212 24.69 -0.61 -10.99
CA GLY A 212 23.55 -0.31 -10.12
C GLY A 212 22.64 -1.51 -9.89
N ARG A 213 21.52 -1.26 -9.20
CA ARG A 213 20.45 -2.24 -8.97
C ARG A 213 19.09 -1.57 -9.09
N ALA A 214 18.28 -2.01 -10.04
CA ALA A 214 16.97 -1.44 -10.31
C ALA A 214 15.84 -2.41 -9.93
N LEU A 215 14.66 -1.88 -9.63
CA LEU A 215 13.42 -2.64 -9.52
C LEU A 215 12.55 -2.35 -10.75
N SER A 216 12.41 -3.35 -11.62
CA SER A 216 11.56 -3.26 -12.80
C SER A 216 10.11 -3.29 -12.35
N THR A 217 9.51 -2.11 -12.24
CA THR A 217 8.26 -1.84 -11.55
C THR A 217 7.07 -2.12 -12.46
N THR A 218 6.24 -3.08 -12.04
CA THR A 218 5.06 -3.57 -12.77
C THR A 218 3.75 -3.00 -12.25
N GLU A 219 3.73 -2.60 -10.97
CA GLU A 219 2.71 -1.77 -10.34
C GLU A 219 3.32 -1.08 -9.12
N PHE A 220 2.79 0.09 -8.73
CA PHE A 220 3.10 0.69 -7.45
C PHE A 220 1.82 1.21 -6.78
N TRP A 221 1.88 1.42 -5.46
CA TRP A 221 0.78 1.94 -4.66
C TRP A 221 1.24 3.09 -3.78
N THR A 222 0.46 4.16 -3.76
CA THR A 222 0.60 5.30 -2.83
C THR A 222 -0.33 5.14 -1.65
N ARG A 223 -0.04 5.83 -0.54
CA ARG A 223 -0.79 5.63 0.71
C ARG A 223 -2.15 6.33 0.61
N VAL A 224 -3.20 5.58 0.90
CA VAL A 224 -4.54 6.16 1.07
C VAL A 224 -4.61 6.82 2.44
N ALA A 225 -4.68 8.15 2.43
CA ALA A 225 -5.14 8.95 3.56
C ALA A 225 -6.63 9.26 3.40
N HIS A 226 -7.33 9.41 4.52
CA HIS A 226 -8.69 9.92 4.53
C HIS A 226 -8.70 11.31 3.92
N LYS A 227 -9.54 11.54 2.91
CA LYS A 227 -9.87 12.90 2.51
C LYS A 227 -10.97 13.38 3.45
N PRO A 228 -10.70 14.32 4.39
CA PRO A 228 -11.69 14.76 5.35
C PRO A 228 -12.92 15.27 4.62
N VAL A 229 -14.04 14.56 4.79
CA VAL A 229 -15.29 14.76 4.02
C VAL A 229 -15.91 16.13 4.28
N ASP A 230 -15.65 16.70 5.46
CA ASP A 230 -15.75 18.13 5.75
C ASP A 230 -14.54 18.48 6.64
N PRO A 231 -13.66 19.42 6.25
CA PRO A 231 -12.50 19.77 7.06
C PRO A 231 -12.88 20.45 8.39
N SER A 232 -14.12 20.93 8.52
CA SER A 232 -14.65 21.43 9.77
C SER A 232 -15.29 20.34 10.66
N ALA A 233 -15.60 19.13 10.19
CA ALA A 233 -16.36 18.16 11.01
C ALA A 233 -15.61 17.68 12.26
N CYS A 234 -16.33 17.52 13.37
CA CYS A 234 -15.84 17.01 14.66
C CYS A 234 -16.95 16.34 15.50
N LEU A 235 -16.54 15.59 16.53
CA LEU A 235 -17.42 15.03 17.55
C LEU A 235 -17.17 15.65 18.94
N VAL A 236 -15.92 15.97 19.26
CA VAL A 236 -15.48 16.57 20.52
C VAL A 236 -14.45 17.68 20.29
N ASP A 237 -14.26 18.56 21.29
CA ASP A 237 -13.31 19.68 21.22
C ASP A 237 -11.88 19.26 20.85
N SER A 238 -11.44 18.08 21.30
CA SER A 238 -10.10 17.55 21.03
C SER A 238 -9.88 17.07 19.60
N ASP A 239 -10.92 16.97 18.77
CA ASP A 239 -10.78 16.65 17.35
C ASP A 239 -10.31 17.88 16.55
N CYS A 240 -10.43 19.07 17.13
CA CYS A 240 -10.17 20.35 16.49
C CYS A 240 -8.78 20.90 16.80
N THR A 241 -8.24 21.68 15.87
CA THR A 241 -7.01 22.45 16.02
C THR A 241 -7.11 23.80 15.29
N MET A 242 -6.23 24.73 15.63
CA MET A 242 -6.05 25.99 14.93
C MET A 242 -4.81 25.90 14.05
N THR A 243 -4.99 26.01 12.73
CA THR A 243 -3.90 25.89 11.75
C THR A 243 -3.74 27.12 10.88
N ALA A 244 -2.52 27.32 10.37
CA ALA A 244 -2.19 28.31 9.35
C ALA A 244 -2.46 27.77 7.92
N TYR A 245 -2.64 26.46 7.79
CA TYR A 245 -2.84 25.77 6.52
C TYR A 245 -4.35 25.57 6.29
N ASN A 246 -4.99 26.53 5.61
CA ASN A 246 -6.46 26.60 5.49
C ASN A 246 -7.05 25.89 4.26
N LYS A 247 -6.20 25.47 3.31
CA LYS A 247 -6.58 24.71 2.10
C LYS A 247 -5.45 23.77 1.68
N PRO A 248 -5.75 22.65 0.97
CA PRO A 248 -4.70 21.83 0.38
C PRO A 248 -4.01 22.57 -0.77
N VAL A 249 -2.79 22.15 -1.09
CA VAL A 249 -1.99 22.66 -2.21
C VAL A 249 -1.74 21.53 -3.19
N THR A 250 -1.87 21.76 -4.49
CA THR A 250 -1.64 20.73 -5.53
C THR A 250 -0.52 21.06 -6.49
N SER A 251 0.01 22.29 -6.43
CA SER A 251 1.08 22.81 -7.28
C SER A 251 1.71 24.05 -6.65
N GLU A 252 2.89 24.46 -7.13
CA GLU A 252 3.53 25.73 -6.72
C GLU A 252 2.63 26.96 -6.98
N ALA A 253 1.74 26.89 -7.98
CA ALA A 253 0.80 27.97 -8.31
C ALA A 253 -0.32 28.14 -7.27
N ASP A 254 -0.60 27.11 -6.46
CA ASP A 254 -1.64 27.14 -5.43
C ASP A 254 -1.15 27.73 -4.10
N CYS A 255 0.16 28.01 -4.00
CA CYS A 255 0.86 28.41 -2.79
C CYS A 255 0.35 29.73 -2.19
N TYR A 256 0.36 29.77 -0.85
CA TYR A 256 -0.14 30.88 -0.06
C TYR A 256 0.68 31.05 1.21
N CYS A 257 0.54 32.18 1.89
CA CYS A 257 1.30 32.47 3.10
C CYS A 257 0.64 31.85 4.34
N ALA A 258 1.13 30.67 4.76
CA ALA A 258 0.76 30.04 6.03
C ALA A 258 1.57 30.69 7.19
N ILE A 259 1.10 31.83 7.70
CA ILE A 259 1.85 32.65 8.69
C ILE A 259 1.37 32.42 10.14
N CYS A 260 0.05 32.49 10.36
CA CYS A 260 -0.54 32.45 11.70
C CYS A 260 -1.71 31.47 11.73
N PRO A 261 -1.91 30.74 12.84
CA PRO A 261 -3.04 29.83 12.98
C PRO A 261 -4.34 30.61 13.14
N THR A 262 -5.13 30.69 12.06
CA THR A 262 -6.39 31.46 12.01
C THR A 262 -7.61 30.62 11.66
N THR A 263 -7.43 29.36 11.26
CA THR A 263 -8.53 28.47 10.83
C THR A 263 -8.69 27.33 11.81
N ALA A 264 -9.86 27.27 12.45
CA ALA A 264 -10.31 26.11 13.20
C ALA A 264 -10.73 25.00 12.21
N MET A 265 -10.17 23.81 12.34
CA MET A 265 -10.51 22.64 11.54
C MET A 265 -10.16 21.36 12.30
N ASN A 266 -10.57 20.20 11.82
CA ASN A 266 -10.14 18.94 12.45
C ASN A 266 -8.65 18.65 12.20
N ILE A 267 -8.04 17.95 13.14
CA ILE A 267 -6.59 17.67 13.14
C ILE A 267 -6.14 16.97 11.85
N ALA A 268 -6.89 15.96 11.38
CA ALA A 268 -6.57 15.24 10.15
C ALA A 268 -6.52 16.16 8.91
N SER A 269 -7.38 17.17 8.85
CA SER A 269 -7.38 18.19 7.79
C SER A 269 -6.19 19.13 7.90
N ALA A 270 -5.87 19.58 9.11
CA ALA A 270 -4.74 20.47 9.36
C ALA A 270 -3.42 19.79 8.96
N ASP A 271 -3.22 18.54 9.36
CA ASP A 271 -2.03 17.75 9.04
C ASP A 271 -1.91 17.50 7.52
N TYR A 272 -3.03 17.19 6.85
CA TYR A 272 -3.05 16.99 5.40
C TYR A 272 -2.77 18.29 4.62
N PHE A 273 -3.37 19.40 5.03
CA PHE A 273 -3.15 20.70 4.38
C PHE A 273 -1.72 21.20 4.65
N GLN A 274 -1.17 20.99 5.84
CA GLN A 274 0.22 21.25 6.16
C GLN A 274 1.16 20.44 5.27
N LYS A 275 1.02 19.10 5.21
CA LYS A 275 1.88 18.24 4.40
C LYS A 275 1.86 18.64 2.92
N THR A 276 0.68 18.92 2.36
CA THR A 276 0.58 19.37 0.95
C THR A 276 1.20 20.74 0.72
N TRP A 277 1.05 21.68 1.65
CA TRP A 277 1.72 22.97 1.58
C TRP A 277 3.25 22.85 1.68
N GLU A 278 3.77 22.07 2.63
CA GLU A 278 5.21 21.85 2.78
C GLU A 278 5.83 21.21 1.53
N THR A 279 5.11 20.27 0.92
CA THR A 279 5.53 19.58 -0.32
C THR A 279 5.68 20.55 -1.51
N HIS A 280 4.78 21.51 -1.65
CA HIS A 280 4.71 22.37 -2.84
C HIS A 280 5.22 23.80 -2.64
N CYS A 281 5.31 24.31 -1.41
CA CYS A 281 5.52 25.73 -1.12
C CYS A 281 6.73 26.03 -0.23
N SER A 282 7.31 25.05 0.46
CA SER A 282 8.42 25.29 1.40
C SER A 282 9.67 25.90 0.74
N ALA A 283 9.89 25.61 -0.55
CA ALA A 283 10.97 26.17 -1.37
C ALA A 283 10.55 27.38 -2.24
N VAL A 284 9.26 27.72 -2.29
CA VAL A 284 8.75 28.79 -3.17
C VAL A 284 8.98 30.16 -2.52
N PRO A 285 9.62 31.12 -3.21
CA PRO A 285 9.88 32.46 -2.66
C PRO A 285 8.60 33.32 -2.62
N LEU A 286 7.77 33.11 -1.61
CA LEU A 286 6.52 33.84 -1.39
C LEU A 286 6.78 35.21 -0.72
N MET A 287 6.20 36.28 -1.28
CA MET A 287 6.21 37.61 -0.65
C MET A 287 5.17 37.73 0.46
N CYS A 288 5.45 37.11 1.61
CA CYS A 288 4.52 37.07 2.73
C CYS A 288 4.58 38.31 3.64
N PRO A 289 3.43 38.89 4.03
CA PRO A 289 3.39 40.04 4.93
C PRO A 289 3.84 39.64 6.34
N LYS A 290 4.78 40.38 6.93
CA LYS A 290 5.22 40.15 8.32
C LYS A 290 4.16 40.65 9.32
N ILE A 291 3.15 39.83 9.57
CA ILE A 291 2.09 40.07 10.56
C ILE A 291 2.52 39.38 11.87
N MET A 292 2.40 40.09 13.00
CA MET A 292 2.56 39.44 14.31
C MET A 292 1.33 38.60 14.61
N CYS A 293 1.53 37.30 14.86
CA CYS A 293 0.44 36.41 15.22
C CYS A 293 -0.12 36.77 16.59
N VAL A 294 -1.39 37.15 16.62
CA VAL A 294 -2.17 37.28 17.86
C VAL A 294 -2.42 35.87 18.40
N MET A 295 -2.49 35.72 19.73
CA MET A 295 -2.89 34.45 20.34
C MET A 295 -4.25 34.01 19.77
N PRO A 296 -4.38 32.78 19.21
CA PRO A 296 -5.62 32.35 18.62
C PRO A 296 -6.74 32.31 19.68
N PRO A 297 -7.98 32.65 19.32
CA PRO A 297 -9.10 32.57 20.23
C PRO A 297 -9.39 31.11 20.61
N ALA A 298 -10.14 30.90 21.70
CA ALA A 298 -10.59 29.57 22.08
C ALA A 298 -11.37 28.91 20.93
N TYR A 299 -11.09 27.63 20.68
CA TYR A 299 -11.69 26.85 19.60
C TYR A 299 -12.22 25.53 20.15
N GLY A 300 -13.01 24.83 19.34
CA GLY A 300 -13.49 23.49 19.64
C GLY A 300 -14.68 23.11 18.78
N CYS A 301 -15.41 22.09 19.21
CA CYS A 301 -16.49 21.51 18.44
C CYS A 301 -17.83 22.15 18.80
N VAL A 302 -18.41 22.92 17.87
CA VAL A 302 -19.69 23.61 18.02
C VAL A 302 -20.61 23.13 16.90
N GLU A 303 -21.77 22.58 17.25
CA GLU A 303 -22.74 22.03 16.28
C GLU A 303 -22.14 20.98 15.30
N GLY A 304 -21.18 20.18 15.79
CA GLY A 304 -20.45 19.20 14.99
C GLY A 304 -19.38 19.80 14.06
N LYS A 305 -19.04 21.09 14.24
CA LYS A 305 -18.01 21.79 13.47
C LYS A 305 -16.95 22.49 14.32
N CYS A 306 -15.69 22.28 13.96
CA CYS A 306 -14.54 22.99 14.47
C CYS A 306 -14.68 24.47 14.13
N SER A 307 -14.84 25.28 15.16
CA SER A 307 -15.02 26.73 15.05
C SER A 307 -14.41 27.44 16.24
N VAL A 308 -14.32 28.77 16.12
CA VAL A 308 -13.96 29.65 17.23
C VAL A 308 -15.14 29.69 18.20
N LYS A 309 -14.89 29.42 19.47
CA LYS A 309 -15.93 29.50 20.51
C LYS A 309 -16.27 30.98 20.77
N PRO A 310 -17.55 31.34 20.91
CA PRO A 310 -17.92 32.64 21.46
C PRO A 310 -17.36 32.79 22.88
N LEU A 311 -16.94 34.01 23.22
CA LEU A 311 -16.43 34.40 24.54
C LEU A 311 -17.54 34.45 25.60
#